data_AF-A0A7J6HU84-F1
#
_entry.id   AF-A0A7J6HU84-F1
#
_cell.length_a   1.000
_cell.length_b   1.000
_cell.length_c   1.000
_cell.angle_alpha   90.00
_cell.angle_beta   90.00
_cell.angle_gamma   90.00
#
_symmetry.space_group_name_H-M   'P 1'
#
loop_
_entity.id
_entity.type
_entity.pdbx_description
1 polymer ?
#
loop_
_entity_poly.entity_id
_entity_poly.type
_entity_poly.pdbx_seq_one_letter_code
_entity_poly.pdbx_strand_id
1 'polypeptide(L)'
;MDATQEKEEEEEEDDEKAREMSMTLRTRSMTKRRTQNNKKESFSAKLPDDVSGVFSESTCVVKLSTNTSLDIRESILENMMMMKKNEEFGSEFDWNDLEELIYCYIALNSPDIHTIIINAFLDLKHFLINE
;
A
#
# COMPACT_ATOMS: atom_id res chain seq x y z
N MET A 1 -79.03 -26.25 -3.12
CA MET A 1 -77.85 -25.76 -3.86
C MET A 1 -77.19 -24.80 -2.92
N ASP A 2 -76.01 -25.19 -2.46
CA ASP A 2 -75.46 -24.97 -1.12
C ASP A 2 -74.38 -23.86 -1.16
N ALA A 3 -74.47 -22.89 -0.25
CA ALA A 3 -73.66 -21.65 -0.25
C ALA A 3 -72.26 -21.83 0.39
N THR A 4 -71.77 -23.06 0.41
CA THR A 4 -70.58 -23.51 1.15
C THR A 4 -69.36 -23.72 0.27
N GLN A 5 -69.52 -23.80 -1.06
CA GLN A 5 -68.38 -24.07 -1.97
C GLN A 5 -67.62 -22.82 -2.41
N GLU A 6 -68.26 -21.64 -2.44
CA GLU A 6 -67.61 -20.41 -2.94
C GLU A 6 -66.65 -19.76 -1.93
N LYS A 7 -66.67 -20.20 -0.66
CA LYS A 7 -65.79 -19.63 0.39
C LYS A 7 -64.45 -20.35 0.55
N GLU A 8 -64.36 -21.60 0.12
CA GLU A 8 -63.11 -22.39 0.27
C GLU A 8 -62.12 -22.13 -0.89
N GLU A 9 -62.60 -21.68 -2.05
CA GLU A 9 -61.75 -21.36 -3.21
C GLU A 9 -61.05 -19.98 -3.09
N GLU A 10 -61.62 -19.02 -2.36
CA GLU A 10 -61.01 -17.69 -2.14
C GLU A 10 -59.84 -17.70 -1.14
N GLU A 11 -59.87 -18.60 -0.14
CA GLU A 11 -58.81 -18.71 0.88
C GLU A 11 -57.54 -19.40 0.35
N GLU A 12 -57.66 -20.29 -0.64
CA GLU A 12 -56.52 -21.00 -1.24
C GLU A 12 -55.70 -20.11 -2.19
N GLU A 13 -56.34 -19.15 -2.87
CA GLU A 13 -55.70 -18.23 -3.81
C GLU A 13 -54.82 -17.18 -3.09
N ASP A 14 -55.21 -16.77 -1.89
CA ASP A 14 -54.46 -15.78 -1.08
C ASP A 14 -53.19 -16.40 -0.45
N ASP A 15 -53.24 -17.68 -0.07
CA ASP A 15 -52.09 -18.41 0.45
C ASP A 15 -51.03 -18.70 -0.63
N GLU A 16 -51.45 -18.93 -1.87
CA GLU A 16 -50.54 -19.11 -3.01
C GLU A 16 -49.83 -17.79 -3.37
N LYS A 17 -50.58 -16.68 -3.41
CA LYS A 17 -49.99 -15.33 -3.59
C LYS A 17 -49.01 -14.97 -2.47
N ALA A 18 -49.31 -15.33 -1.22
CA ALA A 18 -48.40 -15.10 -0.10
C ALA A 18 -47.11 -15.93 -0.23
N ARG A 19 -47.19 -17.18 -0.68
CA ARG A 19 -46.02 -18.04 -0.95
C ARG A 19 -45.19 -17.51 -2.11
N GLU A 20 -45.80 -17.06 -3.20
CA GLU A 20 -45.11 -16.47 -4.36
C GLU A 20 -44.42 -15.13 -4.00
N MET A 21 -45.09 -14.29 -3.21
CA MET A 21 -44.52 -13.05 -2.66
C MET A 21 -43.34 -13.33 -1.72
N SER A 22 -43.39 -14.41 -0.93
CA SER A 22 -42.27 -14.82 -0.08
C SER A 22 -41.07 -15.33 -0.89
N MET A 23 -41.31 -16.02 -2.02
CA MET A 23 -40.25 -16.52 -2.92
C MET A 23 -39.57 -15.37 -3.67
N THR A 24 -40.33 -14.37 -4.11
CA THR A 24 -39.81 -13.19 -4.81
C THR A 24 -39.06 -12.20 -3.89
N LEU A 25 -39.43 -12.12 -2.60
CA LEU A 25 -38.69 -11.31 -1.62
C LEU A 25 -37.34 -11.93 -1.22
N ARG A 26 -37.22 -13.26 -1.23
CA ARG A 26 -35.94 -13.96 -0.93
C ARG A 26 -34.90 -13.80 -2.04
N THR A 27 -35.32 -13.74 -3.30
CA THR A 27 -34.38 -13.63 -4.45
C THR A 27 -33.80 -12.23 -4.65
N ARG A 28 -34.48 -11.18 -4.15
CA ARG A 28 -33.99 -9.79 -4.23
C ARG A 28 -32.96 -9.42 -3.16
N SER A 29 -32.79 -10.21 -2.10
CA SER A 29 -31.92 -9.87 -0.96
C SER A 29 -30.43 -10.23 -1.17
N MET A 30 -30.09 -11.04 -2.17
CA MET A 30 -28.74 -11.61 -2.31
C MET A 30 -27.80 -10.87 -3.28
N THR A 31 -28.24 -9.80 -3.95
CA THR A 31 -27.42 -9.05 -4.93
C THR A 31 -26.84 -7.74 -4.45
N LYS A 32 -27.08 -7.32 -3.19
CA LYS A 32 -26.31 -6.25 -2.53
C LYS A 32 -25.12 -6.83 -1.75
N ARG A 33 -24.35 -7.72 -2.36
CA ARG A 33 -22.97 -7.93 -1.94
C ARG A 33 -22.21 -6.69 -2.34
N ARG A 34 -22.16 -5.74 -1.41
CA ARG A 34 -21.18 -4.66 -1.32
C ARG A 34 -19.91 -5.14 -2.00
N THR A 35 -19.60 -4.54 -3.14
CA THR A 35 -18.27 -4.48 -3.69
C THR A 35 -17.43 -3.75 -2.65
N GLN A 36 -17.04 -4.45 -1.58
CA GLN A 36 -15.90 -4.07 -0.78
C GLN A 36 -14.75 -4.16 -1.76
N ASN A 37 -14.47 -3.01 -2.36
CA ASN A 37 -13.28 -2.72 -3.10
C ASN A 37 -12.15 -2.90 -2.10
N ASN A 38 -11.76 -4.15 -1.85
CA ASN A 38 -10.49 -4.49 -1.23
C ASN A 38 -9.46 -4.01 -2.24
N LYS A 39 -9.14 -2.72 -2.16
CA LYS A 39 -7.88 -2.20 -2.67
C LYS A 39 -6.84 -3.10 -2.02
N LYS A 40 -6.35 -4.09 -2.76
CA LYS A 40 -5.07 -4.70 -2.47
C LYS A 40 -4.09 -3.55 -2.63
N GLU A 41 -3.84 -2.84 -1.53
CA GLU A 41 -2.74 -1.90 -1.42
C GLU A 41 -1.50 -2.74 -1.76
N SER A 42 -0.94 -2.51 -2.95
CA SER A 42 0.31 -3.14 -3.32
C SER A 42 1.40 -2.45 -2.52
N PHE A 43 1.94 -3.12 -1.50
CA PHE A 43 3.13 -2.66 -0.78
C PHE A 43 4.43 -2.77 -1.60
N SER A 44 4.31 -2.97 -2.93
CA SER A 44 5.45 -2.89 -3.84
C SER A 44 5.63 -1.42 -4.20
N ALA A 45 6.63 -0.80 -3.56
CA ALA A 45 7.16 0.46 -4.04
C ALA A 45 8.09 0.14 -5.21
N LYS A 46 7.91 0.84 -6.33
CA LYS A 46 8.77 0.72 -7.50
C LYS A 46 9.62 1.96 -7.61
N LEU A 47 10.89 1.77 -7.91
CA LEU A 47 11.76 2.88 -8.29
C LEU A 47 11.27 3.51 -9.59
N PRO A 48 11.49 4.82 -9.77
CA PRO A 48 11.35 5.46 -11.06
C PRO A 48 12.19 4.78 -12.16
N ASP A 49 11.70 4.81 -13.39
CA ASP A 49 12.37 4.20 -14.56
C ASP A 49 13.70 4.90 -14.92
N ASP A 50 13.94 6.09 -14.38
CA ASP A 50 15.16 6.89 -14.61
C ASP A 50 16.26 6.66 -13.56
N VAL A 51 16.02 5.79 -12.56
CA VAL A 51 17.08 5.31 -11.68
C VAL A 51 18.03 4.43 -12.50
N SER A 52 19.29 4.83 -12.57
CA SER A 52 20.32 4.19 -13.38
C SER A 52 21.62 4.11 -12.58
N GLY A 53 21.98 2.92 -12.11
CA GLY A 53 23.16 2.77 -11.27
C GLY A 53 23.07 1.54 -10.38
N VAL A 54 23.73 1.61 -9.22
CA VAL A 54 23.75 0.52 -8.24
C VAL A 54 22.37 0.21 -7.66
N PHE A 55 21.41 1.14 -7.78
CA PHE A 55 20.07 0.98 -7.24
C PHE A 55 19.03 0.46 -8.24
N SER A 56 19.31 0.38 -9.54
CA SER A 56 18.29 0.05 -10.56
C SER A 56 17.67 -1.34 -10.37
N GLU A 57 18.42 -2.29 -9.83
CA GLU A 57 17.97 -3.67 -9.54
C GLU A 57 17.59 -3.87 -8.06
N SER A 58 17.49 -2.79 -7.28
CA SER A 58 17.20 -2.88 -5.84
C SER A 58 15.73 -3.21 -5.58
N THR A 59 15.51 -4.07 -4.57
CA THR A 59 14.16 -4.36 -4.08
C THR A 59 13.80 -3.38 -2.97
N CYS A 60 12.84 -2.49 -3.24
CA CYS A 60 12.37 -1.53 -2.25
C CYS A 60 11.31 -2.15 -1.33
N VAL A 61 11.59 -2.16 -0.03
CA VAL A 61 10.68 -2.68 1.00
C VAL A 61 9.99 -1.52 1.71
N VAL A 62 8.66 -1.57 1.77
CA VAL A 62 7.86 -0.59 2.52
C VAL A 62 7.87 -0.95 4.00
N LYS A 63 8.30 -0.01 4.85
CA LYS A 63 8.27 -0.15 6.31
C LYS A 63 7.18 0.74 6.90
N LEU A 64 6.22 0.14 7.61
CA LEU A 64 5.30 0.88 8.46
C LEU A 64 6.00 1.19 9.79
N SER A 65 6.26 2.47 10.05
CA SER A 65 7.01 2.92 11.22
C SER A 65 6.14 3.65 12.23
N THR A 66 6.44 3.45 13.52
CA THR A 66 5.97 4.32 14.60
C THR A 66 6.84 5.56 14.77
N ASN A 67 8.10 5.53 14.30
CA ASN A 67 9.02 6.65 14.30
C ASN A 67 9.75 6.74 12.95
N THR A 68 9.06 7.32 11.98
CA THR A 68 9.55 7.49 10.60
C THR A 68 10.88 8.23 10.54
N SER A 69 11.11 9.19 11.45
CA SER A 69 12.37 9.96 11.46
C SER A 69 13.57 9.12 11.83
N LEU A 70 13.45 8.25 12.84
CA LEU A 70 14.55 7.36 13.22
C LEU A 70 14.79 6.30 12.15
N ASP A 71 13.73 5.69 11.63
CA ASP A 71 13.86 4.62 10.63
C ASP A 71 14.50 5.10 9.32
N ILE A 72 14.12 6.29 8.84
CA ILE A 72 14.74 6.89 7.65
C ILE A 72 16.20 7.20 7.92
N ARG A 73 16.52 7.79 9.07
CA ARG A 73 17.88 8.13 9.44
C ARG A 73 18.78 6.89 9.56
N GLU A 74 18.30 5.83 10.19
CA GLU A 74 19.05 4.57 10.32
C GLU A 74 19.30 3.93 8.96
N SER A 75 18.29 3.87 8.09
CA SER A 75 18.45 3.26 6.77
C SER A 75 19.37 4.07 5.83
N ILE A 76 19.34 5.41 5.88
CA ILE A 76 20.31 6.25 5.15
C ILE A 76 21.73 6.02 5.68
N LEU A 77 21.91 5.99 7.01
CA LEU A 77 23.21 5.75 7.62
C LEU A 77 23.80 4.39 7.25
N GLU A 78 22.97 3.34 7.26
CA GLU A 78 23.40 1.99 6.89
C GLU A 78 23.92 1.95 5.44
N ASN A 79 23.19 2.53 4.49
CA ASN A 79 23.63 2.59 3.09
C ASN A 79 24.91 3.43 2.93
N MET A 80 25.01 4.59 3.60
CA MET A 80 26.24 5.41 3.59
C MET A 80 27.45 4.65 4.16
N MET A 81 27.27 3.89 5.26
CA MET A 81 28.33 3.08 5.84
C MET A 81 28.79 1.99 4.89
N MET A 82 27.88 1.38 4.13
CA MET A 82 28.22 0.37 3.13
C MET A 82 29.04 0.98 1.99
N MET A 83 28.67 2.18 1.51
CA MET A 83 29.45 2.93 0.52
C MET A 83 30.86 3.27 1.04
N LYS A 84 30.96 3.80 2.26
CA LYS A 84 32.25 4.15 2.88
C LYS A 84 33.13 2.92 3.14
N LYS A 85 32.53 1.79 3.52
CA LYS A 85 33.26 0.54 3.68
C LYS A 85 33.89 0.09 2.36
N ASN A 86 33.18 0.25 1.25
CA ASN A 86 33.76 -0.06 -0.06
C ASN A 86 34.98 0.84 -0.36
N GLU A 87 35.00 2.07 0.16
CA GLU A 87 36.15 2.98 0.06
C GLU A 87 37.39 2.40 0.75
N GLU A 88 37.22 1.85 1.96
CA GLU A 88 38.29 1.18 2.70
C GLU A 88 38.87 -0.04 1.95
N PHE A 89 38.08 -0.67 1.06
CA PHE A 89 38.52 -1.76 0.19
C PHE A 89 39.13 -1.28 -1.14
N GLY A 90 39.36 0.02 -1.31
CA GLY A 90 40.07 0.61 -2.45
C GLY A 90 39.18 1.04 -3.62
N SER A 91 37.86 1.10 -3.43
CA SER A 91 36.98 1.84 -4.35
C SER A 91 36.96 3.33 -3.96
N GLU A 92 36.61 4.21 -4.88
CA GLU A 92 36.40 5.63 -4.52
C GLU A 92 34.96 5.79 -4.03
N PHE A 93 34.74 6.66 -3.03
CA PHE A 93 33.39 7.02 -2.63
C PHE A 93 32.68 7.74 -3.79
N ASP A 94 31.69 7.10 -4.39
CA ASP A 94 30.94 7.68 -5.51
C ASP A 94 29.81 8.58 -4.99
N TRP A 95 29.98 9.89 -5.20
CA TRP A 95 28.96 10.88 -4.85
C TRP A 95 27.69 10.73 -5.69
N ASN A 96 27.77 10.14 -6.89
CA ASN A 96 26.60 9.88 -7.73
C ASN A 96 25.72 8.79 -7.12
N ASP A 97 26.32 7.75 -6.53
CA ASP A 97 25.58 6.70 -5.82
C ASP A 97 24.85 7.30 -4.61
N LEU A 98 25.49 8.21 -3.88
CA LEU A 98 24.84 8.89 -2.76
C LEU A 98 23.67 9.79 -3.23
N GLU A 99 23.84 10.53 -4.32
CA GLU A 99 22.77 11.34 -4.91
C GLU A 99 21.58 10.46 -5.34
N GLU A 100 21.86 9.35 -6.03
CA GLU A 100 20.85 8.39 -6.47
C GLU A 100 20.11 7.74 -5.29
N LEU A 101 20.83 7.43 -4.20
CA LEU A 101 20.22 6.92 -2.96
C LEU A 101 19.18 7.91 -2.42
N ILE A 102 19.54 9.20 -2.31
CA ILE A 102 18.62 10.23 -1.81
C ILE A 102 17.44 10.43 -2.77
N TYR A 103 17.71 10.41 -4.08
CA TYR A 103 16.65 10.46 -5.09
C TYR A 103 15.64 9.31 -4.91
N CYS A 104 16.12 8.08 -4.69
CA CYS A 104 15.26 6.92 -4.43
C CYS A 104 14.36 7.13 -3.21
N TYR A 105 14.89 7.63 -2.09
CA TYR A 105 14.06 7.93 -0.91
C TYR A 105 12.98 8.97 -1.20
N ILE A 106 13.32 10.04 -1.92
CA ILE A 106 12.37 11.09 -2.27
C ILE A 106 11.28 10.54 -3.21
N ALA A 107 11.65 9.75 -4.21
CA ALA A 107 10.70 9.17 -5.17
C ALA A 107 9.77 8.12 -4.55
N LEU A 108 10.26 7.34 -3.58
CA LEU A 108 9.50 6.26 -2.94
C LEU A 108 8.54 6.76 -1.84
N ASN A 109 8.69 8.00 -1.37
CA ASN A 109 7.94 8.54 -0.23
C ASN A 109 7.08 9.74 -0.63
N SER A 110 5.99 9.96 0.12
CA SER A 110 5.14 11.14 -0.09
C SER A 110 5.91 12.43 0.23
N PRO A 111 5.50 13.57 -0.37
CA PRO A 111 6.12 14.87 -0.11
C PRO A 111 6.19 15.26 1.38
N ASP A 112 5.23 14.79 2.18
CA ASP A 112 5.16 15.05 3.62
C ASP A 112 6.39 14.53 4.38
N ILE A 113 7.08 13.53 3.82
CA ILE A 113 8.24 12.88 4.43
C ILE A 113 9.56 13.46 3.91
N HIS A 114 9.55 14.22 2.82
CA HIS A 114 10.78 14.72 2.16
C HIS A 114 11.65 15.56 3.09
N THR A 115 11.05 16.43 3.91
CA THR A 115 11.80 17.23 4.90
C THR A 115 12.53 16.34 5.92
N ILE A 116 11.93 15.22 6.30
CA ILE A 116 12.56 14.25 7.23
C ILE A 116 13.76 13.58 6.57
N ILE A 117 13.63 13.18 5.29
CA ILE A 117 14.71 12.58 4.50
C ILE A 117 15.89 13.55 4.37
N ILE A 118 15.62 14.80 3.98
CA ILE A 118 16.64 15.85 3.81
C ILE A 118 17.35 16.13 5.14
N ASN A 119 16.59 16.28 6.24
CA ASN A 119 17.18 16.52 7.55
C ASN A 119 18.04 15.34 8.01
N ALA A 120 17.57 14.10 7.82
CA ALA A 120 18.35 12.91 8.13
C ALA A 120 19.68 12.89 7.36
N PHE A 121 19.67 13.23 6.07
CA PHE A 121 20.89 13.36 5.29
C PHE A 121 21.84 14.45 5.83
N LEU A 122 21.31 15.66 6.08
CA LEU A 122 22.10 16.78 6.58
C LEU A 122 22.73 16.52 7.95
N ASP A 123 22.03 15.79 8.82
CA ASP A 123 22.54 15.36 10.12
C ASP A 123 23.68 14.34 9.97
N LEU A 124 23.62 13.50 8.93
CA LEU A 124 24.58 12.43 8.68
C LEU A 124 25.77 12.86 7.81
N LYS A 125 25.74 14.03 7.17
CA LYS A 125 26.83 14.50 6.28
C LYS A 125 28.21 14.47 6.94
N HIS A 126 28.28 14.65 8.25
CA HIS A 126 29.54 14.62 9.01
C HIS A 126 30.23 13.24 8.96
N PHE A 127 29.47 12.15 8.76
CA PHE A 127 30.05 10.81 8.59
C PHE A 127 30.87 10.69 7.29
N LEU A 128 30.59 11.53 6.29
CA LEU A 128 31.26 11.54 5.00
C LEU A 128 32.49 12.46 4.95
N ILE A 129 32.51 13.53 5.75
CA ILE A 129 33.47 14.64 5.59
C ILE A 129 34.56 14.66 6.67
N ASN A 130 34.51 13.78 7.67
CA ASN A 130 35.55 13.74 8.71
C ASN A 130 36.78 12.94 8.22
N GLU A 131 37.81 13.68 7.81
CA GLU A 131 39.24 13.34 7.68
C GLU A 131 39.95 13.40 9.05
#